data_AF-A0A674D0J0-F1
#
_entry.id   AF-A0A674D0J0-F1
#
_cell.length_a   1.000
_cell.length_b   1.000
_cell.length_c   1.000
_cell.angle_alpha   90.00
_cell.angle_beta   90.00
_cell.angle_gamma   90.00
#
_symmetry.space_group_name_H-M   'P 1'
#
loop_
_entity.id
_entity.type
_entity.pdbx_description
1 polymer ?
#
loop_
_entity_poly.entity_id
_entity_poly.type
_entity_poly.pdbx_seq_one_letter_code
_entity_poly.pdbx_strand_id
1 'polypeptide(L)'
;MDNHEQCSPAEGCADRSTLVSEDGKNVKSVLCQRCGSKVLCPGVAVFAEKELFLPAMRKKTTITQSEGSVDGDKLTAHWLVDDMYTFENVGFTKDVGRVKYLICADCEIGPIGWHCLDDKKSFYVALERVNHA
;
A
#
# COMPACT_ATOMS: atom_id res chain seq x y z
N MET A 1 3.51 -22.05 -41.41
CA MET A 1 4.84 -21.76 -40.81
C MET A 1 4.58 -20.65 -39.82
N ASP A 2 4.08 -21.11 -38.69
CA ASP A 2 3.26 -20.37 -37.76
C ASP A 2 4.20 -19.64 -36.79
N ASN A 3 4.09 -18.32 -36.77
CA ASN A 3 4.93 -17.43 -35.97
C ASN A 3 4.38 -17.44 -34.54
N HIS A 4 4.85 -18.37 -33.71
CA HIS A 4 4.47 -18.47 -32.31
C HIS A 4 5.40 -17.57 -31.48
N GLU A 5 5.11 -16.27 -31.43
CA GLU A 5 5.72 -15.34 -30.49
C GLU A 5 5.22 -15.66 -29.08
N GLN A 6 6.05 -16.34 -28.30
CA GLN A 6 5.86 -16.54 -26.86
C GLN A 6 6.37 -15.28 -26.14
N CYS A 7 5.45 -14.43 -25.69
CA CYS A 7 5.76 -13.44 -24.66
C CYS A 7 5.74 -14.13 -23.29
N SER A 8 6.88 -14.09 -22.61
CA SER A 8 7.10 -14.56 -21.25
C SER A 8 6.14 -13.89 -20.25
N PRO A 9 5.60 -14.61 -19.24
CA PRO A 9 4.89 -13.96 -18.15
C PRO A 9 5.92 -13.29 -17.22
N ALA A 10 5.85 -11.97 -17.11
CA ALA A 10 6.51 -11.24 -16.04
C ALA A 10 5.92 -11.71 -14.71
N GLU A 11 6.76 -12.30 -13.87
CA GLU A 11 6.39 -12.74 -12.53
C GLU A 11 5.98 -11.52 -11.68
N GLY A 12 4.76 -11.56 -11.14
CA GLY A 12 4.28 -10.58 -10.16
C GLY A 12 3.14 -9.66 -10.62
N CYS A 13 2.11 -10.17 -11.29
CA CYS A 13 0.81 -9.49 -11.35
C CYS A 13 -0.21 -10.40 -10.66
N ALA A 14 -0.43 -10.21 -9.36
CA ALA A 14 -1.56 -10.86 -8.70
C ALA A 14 -2.83 -10.47 -9.48
N ASP A 15 -3.55 -11.47 -9.99
CA ASP A 15 -4.73 -11.27 -10.81
C ASP A 15 -5.73 -10.38 -10.04
N ARG A 16 -5.82 -9.12 -10.45
CA ARG A 16 -6.59 -8.06 -9.78
C ARG A 16 -8.03 -8.48 -9.55
N SER A 17 -8.57 -9.30 -10.46
CA SER A 17 -9.93 -9.85 -10.42
C SER A 17 -10.19 -10.73 -9.18
N THR A 18 -9.14 -11.25 -8.54
CA THR A 18 -9.26 -12.07 -7.31
C THR A 18 -9.16 -11.27 -6.02
N LEU A 19 -8.75 -9.99 -6.11
CA LEU A 19 -8.54 -9.12 -4.95
C LEU A 19 -9.66 -8.10 -4.78
N VAL A 20 -10.36 -7.75 -5.85
CA VAL A 20 -11.39 -6.71 -5.88
C VAL A 20 -12.77 -7.34 -6.09
N SER A 21 -13.74 -7.00 -5.24
CA SER A 21 -15.13 -7.44 -5.37
C SER A 21 -15.86 -6.68 -6.48
N GLU A 22 -17.08 -7.11 -6.81
CA GLU A 22 -17.94 -6.41 -7.79
C GLU A 22 -18.19 -4.95 -7.37
N ASP A 23 -18.31 -4.68 -6.07
CA ASP A 23 -18.47 -3.34 -5.50
C ASP A 23 -17.15 -2.55 -5.37
N GLY A 24 -16.05 -3.07 -5.94
CA GLY A 24 -14.74 -2.42 -5.92
C GLY A 24 -13.98 -2.55 -4.61
N LYS A 25 -14.38 -3.45 -3.70
CA LYS A 25 -13.77 -3.56 -2.35
C LYS A 25 -12.75 -4.69 -2.24
N ASN A 26 -11.89 -4.64 -1.24
CA ASN A 26 -10.93 -5.72 -0.99
C ASN A 26 -11.62 -7.02 -0.56
N VAL A 27 -11.45 -8.10 -1.32
CA VAL A 27 -12.03 -9.42 -1.01
C VAL A 27 -11.27 -10.11 0.13
N LYS A 28 -9.96 -9.87 0.20
CA LYS A 28 -9.05 -10.51 1.15
C LYS A 28 -8.62 -9.55 2.26
N SER A 29 -8.15 -10.11 3.37
CA SER A 29 -7.50 -9.31 4.41
C SER A 29 -6.20 -8.72 3.86
N VAL A 30 -5.84 -7.52 4.30
CA VAL A 30 -4.56 -6.88 3.92
C VAL A 30 -3.58 -7.03 5.08
N LEU A 31 -2.42 -7.62 4.80
CA LEU A 31 -1.43 -7.99 5.80
C LEU A 31 -0.08 -7.31 5.52
N CYS A 32 0.67 -7.03 6.58
CA CYS A 32 2.06 -6.63 6.45
C CYS A 32 2.88 -7.77 5.84
N GLN A 33 3.57 -7.51 4.73
CA GLN A 33 4.42 -8.51 4.06
C GLN A 33 5.64 -8.96 4.87
N ARG A 34 5.98 -8.26 5.98
CA ARG A 34 7.15 -8.56 6.80
C ARG A 34 6.84 -9.46 8.00
N CYS A 35 5.73 -9.22 8.69
CA CYS A 35 5.38 -9.93 9.93
C CYS A 35 3.97 -10.54 9.92
N GLY A 36 3.18 -10.34 8.86
CA GLY A 36 1.80 -10.85 8.79
C GLY A 36 0.76 -10.08 9.61
N SER A 37 1.15 -8.97 10.27
CA SER A 37 0.22 -8.10 10.99
C SER A 37 -0.95 -7.68 10.11
N LYS A 38 -2.18 -7.79 10.64
CA LYS A 38 -3.38 -7.44 9.89
C LYS A 38 -3.55 -5.92 9.85
N VAL A 39 -3.54 -5.35 8.65
CA VAL A 39 -3.73 -3.92 8.40
C VAL A 39 -5.20 -3.61 8.13
N LEU A 40 -5.89 -4.42 7.33
CA LEU A 40 -7.31 -4.26 7.00
C LEU A 40 -8.04 -5.60 6.98
N CYS A 41 -9.29 -5.58 7.44
CA CYS A 41 -10.25 -6.67 7.24
C CYS A 41 -10.77 -6.71 5.78
N PRO A 42 -11.37 -7.82 5.32
CA PRO A 42 -12.09 -7.86 4.06
C PRO A 42 -13.24 -6.84 4.00
N GLY A 43 -13.47 -6.24 2.83
CA GLY A 43 -14.64 -5.41 2.52
C GLY A 43 -14.62 -3.98 3.08
N VAL A 44 -13.51 -3.56 3.70
CA VAL A 44 -13.40 -2.25 4.37
C VAL A 44 -12.62 -1.20 3.59
N ALA A 45 -11.98 -1.57 2.49
CA ALA A 45 -11.24 -0.65 1.63
C ALA A 45 -11.68 -0.79 0.17
N VAL A 46 -11.64 0.33 -0.55
CA VAL A 46 -12.03 0.41 -1.97
C VAL A 46 -10.77 0.47 -2.83
N PHE A 47 -10.76 -0.23 -3.94
CA PHE A 47 -9.66 -0.17 -4.89
C PHE A 47 -9.58 1.22 -5.53
N ALA A 48 -8.38 1.81 -5.57
CA ALA A 48 -8.15 3.12 -6.14
C ALA A 48 -6.86 3.16 -6.98
N GLU A 49 -6.97 3.77 -8.16
CA GLU A 49 -5.82 4.05 -9.02
C GLU A 49 -5.40 5.51 -8.87
N LYS A 50 -4.20 5.71 -8.33
CA LYS A 50 -3.62 7.03 -8.09
C LYS A 50 -2.10 6.90 -8.05
N GLU A 51 -1.39 7.64 -8.90
CA GLU A 51 0.07 7.66 -8.83
C GLU A 51 0.51 8.35 -7.53
N LEU A 52 1.16 7.59 -6.65
CA LEU A 52 1.71 8.06 -5.38
C LEU A 52 3.16 7.60 -5.26
N PHE A 53 4.04 8.52 -4.90
CA PHE A 53 5.43 8.19 -4.60
C PHE A 53 5.55 7.69 -3.16
N LEU A 54 6.04 6.48 -2.99
CA LEU A 54 6.36 5.89 -1.69
C LEU A 54 7.87 5.60 -1.61
N PRO A 55 8.58 6.19 -0.63
CA PRO A 55 9.95 5.80 -0.32
C PRO A 55 10.12 4.29 -0.16
N ALA A 56 11.32 3.78 -0.41
CA ALA A 56 11.66 2.38 -0.23
C ALA A 56 11.35 1.93 1.22
N MET A 57 10.86 0.71 1.39
CA MET A 57 10.50 0.20 2.71
C MET A 57 11.72 0.09 3.63
N ARG A 58 11.67 0.78 4.77
CA ARG A 58 12.70 0.83 5.82
C ARG A 58 12.03 0.89 7.20
N LYS A 59 12.81 0.85 8.27
CA LYS A 59 12.29 1.10 9.63
C LYS A 59 11.89 2.56 9.80
N LYS A 60 10.85 2.82 10.59
CA LYS A 60 10.28 4.16 10.87
C LYS A 60 11.31 5.27 11.12
N THR A 61 12.38 4.99 11.87
CA THR A 61 13.40 5.98 12.25
C THR A 61 14.18 6.56 11.07
N THR A 62 14.26 5.84 9.95
CA THR A 62 15.01 6.26 8.75
C THR A 62 14.13 7.01 7.75
N ILE A 63 12.80 6.86 7.81
CA ILE A 63 11.86 7.46 6.84
C ILE A 63 11.81 9.00 6.97
N THR A 64 12.04 9.54 8.17
CA THR A 64 11.85 10.97 8.46
C THR A 64 13.12 11.83 8.29
N GLN A 65 14.26 11.24 7.93
CA GLN A 65 15.57 11.92 7.96
C GLN A 65 16.14 12.27 6.57
N SER A 66 15.45 11.91 5.49
CA SER A 66 16.02 11.98 4.15
C SER A 66 15.69 13.31 3.46
N GLU A 67 16.53 14.32 3.68
CA GLU A 67 16.62 15.55 2.89
C GLU A 67 17.57 15.35 1.67
N GLY A 68 17.31 14.30 0.89
CA GLY A 68 18.10 13.92 -0.30
C GLY A 68 17.24 13.15 -1.31
N SER A 69 17.85 12.62 -2.37
CA SER A 69 17.16 11.74 -3.32
C SER A 69 16.70 10.46 -2.60
N VAL A 70 15.46 10.50 -2.11
CA VAL A 70 14.80 9.35 -1.50
C VAL A 70 14.57 8.30 -2.57
N ASP A 71 15.29 7.19 -2.44
CA ASP A 71 15.01 5.98 -3.20
C ASP A 71 13.60 5.48 -2.87
N GLY A 72 12.84 5.11 -3.90
CA GLY A 72 11.43 4.76 -3.77
C GLY A 72 10.73 4.56 -5.11
N ASP A 73 9.46 4.21 -5.03
CA ASP A 73 8.67 3.76 -6.17
C ASP A 73 7.46 4.66 -6.39
N LYS A 74 7.08 4.84 -7.66
CA LYS A 74 5.80 5.40 -8.05
C LYS A 74 4.80 4.26 -8.20
N LEU A 75 3.90 4.14 -7.24
CA LEU A 75 2.89 3.09 -7.20
C LEU A 75 1.57 3.67 -7.67
N THR A 76 0.76 2.87 -8.37
CA THR A 76 -0.53 3.32 -8.93
C THR A 76 -1.72 2.62 -8.29
N ALA A 77 -1.56 1.38 -7.82
CA ALA A 77 -2.64 0.56 -7.27
C ALA A 77 -2.68 0.60 -5.74
N HIS A 78 -3.81 1.07 -5.19
CA HIS A 78 -3.98 1.25 -3.75
C HIS A 78 -5.32 0.76 -3.23
N TRP A 79 -5.37 0.44 -1.94
CA TRP A 79 -6.58 0.40 -1.15
C TRP A 79 -6.82 1.78 -0.53
N LEU A 80 -7.94 2.40 -0.88
CA LEU A 80 -8.44 3.62 -0.28
C LEU A 80 -9.31 3.27 0.92
N VAL A 81 -8.98 3.87 2.05
CA VAL A 81 -9.72 3.82 3.31
C VAL A 81 -10.12 5.25 3.66
N ASP A 82 -11.36 5.44 4.10
CA ASP A 82 -11.96 6.75 4.34
C ASP A 82 -11.89 7.23 5.81
N ASP A 83 -11.65 6.29 6.72
CA ASP A 83 -11.53 6.55 8.16
C ASP A 83 -10.32 5.80 8.75
N MET A 84 -9.54 6.48 9.58
CA MET A 84 -8.40 5.87 10.28
C MET A 84 -8.83 4.77 11.26
N TYR A 85 -10.06 4.83 11.77
CA TYR A 85 -10.59 3.82 12.70
C TYR A 85 -10.94 2.50 12.02
N THR A 86 -10.92 2.46 10.69
CA THR A 86 -11.14 1.25 9.89
C THR A 86 -9.92 0.33 9.85
N PHE A 87 -8.73 0.84 10.20
CA PHE A 87 -7.52 0.03 10.26
C PHE A 87 -7.48 -0.86 11.51
N GLU A 88 -6.95 -2.06 11.35
CA GLU A 88 -6.73 -3.00 12.46
C GLU A 88 -5.42 -2.68 13.19
N ASN A 89 -4.28 -2.79 12.48
CA ASN A 89 -2.94 -2.54 13.05
C ASN A 89 -2.11 -1.68 12.09
N VAL A 90 -2.24 -0.36 12.19
CA VAL A 90 -1.47 0.60 11.40
C VAL A 90 -0.79 1.64 12.29
N GLY A 91 0.44 2.00 11.93
CA GLY A 91 1.16 3.12 12.51
C GLY A 91 1.28 4.28 11.53
N PHE A 92 1.48 5.48 12.06
CA PHE A 92 1.78 6.67 11.27
C PHE A 92 3.20 7.19 11.59
N THR A 93 3.89 7.70 10.57
CA THR A 93 5.15 8.43 10.76
C THR A 93 4.88 9.84 11.28
N LYS A 94 5.96 10.56 11.61
CA LYS A 94 5.92 12.02 11.69
C LYS A 94 5.63 12.60 10.30
N ASP A 95 5.17 13.83 10.29
CA ASP A 95 4.80 14.55 9.08
C ASP A 95 6.07 14.88 8.29
N VAL A 96 6.05 14.58 6.99
CA VAL A 96 7.08 14.98 6.04
C VAL A 96 6.41 15.94 5.06
N GLY A 97 6.55 17.24 5.33
CA GLY A 97 5.75 18.27 4.66
C GLY A 97 4.27 18.11 4.99
N ARG A 98 3.44 17.84 3.97
CA ARG A 98 1.98 17.60 4.11
C ARG A 98 1.58 16.13 4.04
N VAL A 99 2.54 15.22 4.18
CA VAL A 99 2.34 13.79 4.04
C VAL A 99 2.63 13.08 5.37
N LYS A 100 1.73 12.16 5.74
CA LYS A 100 2.02 11.10 6.72
C LYS A 100 2.12 9.78 5.99
N TYR A 101 3.17 9.03 6.28
CA TYR A 101 3.29 7.66 5.77
C TYR A 101 2.67 6.67 6.75
N LEU A 102 2.03 5.65 6.21
CA LEU A 102 1.52 4.52 6.98
C LEU A 102 2.60 3.44 7.06
N ILE A 103 2.76 2.85 8.24
CA ILE A 103 3.71 1.78 8.53
C ILE A 103 2.98 0.63 9.23
N CYS A 104 3.59 -0.55 9.28
CA CYS A 104 3.10 -1.63 10.13
C CYS A 104 3.20 -1.23 11.61
N ALA A 105 2.14 -1.45 12.40
CA ALA A 105 2.17 -1.14 13.84
C ALA A 105 3.09 -2.09 14.64
N ASP A 106 3.21 -3.35 14.21
CA ASP A 106 3.92 -4.37 14.98
C ASP A 106 5.43 -4.38 14.73
N CYS A 107 5.86 -4.31 13.46
CA CYS A 107 7.28 -4.35 13.10
C CYS A 107 7.88 -2.98 12.75
N GLU A 108 7.05 -1.93 12.69
CA GLU A 108 7.43 -0.56 12.34
C GLU A 108 8.16 -0.40 10.99
N ILE A 109 8.00 -1.37 10.09
CA ILE A 109 8.51 -1.31 8.71
C ILE A 109 7.45 -0.67 7.82
N GLY A 110 7.90 0.27 6.97
CA GLY A 110 7.10 0.89 5.92
C GLY A 110 7.96 1.84 5.07
N PRO A 111 7.38 2.67 4.21
CA PRO A 111 5.95 2.94 4.11
C PRO A 111 5.20 1.82 3.39
N ILE A 112 4.07 1.42 3.98
CA ILE A 112 3.06 0.56 3.34
C ILE A 112 1.92 1.37 2.73
N GLY A 113 1.85 2.67 3.07
CA GLY A 113 0.80 3.55 2.59
C GLY A 113 1.14 5.03 2.77
N TRP A 114 0.20 5.86 2.36
CA TRP A 114 0.33 7.31 2.21
C TRP A 114 -0.96 8.01 2.62
N HIS A 115 -0.83 9.18 3.26
CA HIS A 115 -1.95 10.02 3.65
C HIS A 115 -1.58 11.51 3.49
N CYS A 116 -2.49 12.29 2.90
CA CYS A 116 -2.36 13.74 2.79
C CYS A 116 -3.01 14.42 3.98
N LEU A 117 -2.32 15.36 4.64
CA LEU A 117 -2.92 16.14 5.72
C LEU A 117 -4.02 17.11 5.23
N ASP A 118 -3.99 17.48 3.94
CA ASP A 118 -5.02 18.31 3.32
C ASP A 118 -6.33 17.52 3.09
N ASP A 119 -6.26 16.18 3.05
CA ASP A 119 -7.41 15.29 2.87
C ASP A 119 -7.51 14.29 4.01
N LYS A 120 -8.29 14.67 5.03
CA LYS A 120 -8.48 13.88 6.26
C LYS A 120 -9.18 12.53 6.05
N LYS A 121 -9.78 12.30 4.88
CA LYS A 121 -10.59 11.11 4.58
C LYS A 121 -9.97 10.22 3.51
N SER A 122 -8.71 10.42 3.15
CA SER A 122 -8.06 9.55 2.17
C SER A 122 -6.78 8.96 2.71
N PHE A 123 -6.82 7.67 2.99
CA PHE A 123 -5.68 6.87 3.39
C PHE A 123 -5.45 5.79 2.33
N TYR A 124 -4.26 5.78 1.74
CA TYR A 124 -3.93 4.87 0.64
C TYR A 124 -2.95 3.80 1.14
N VAL A 125 -3.28 2.52 0.99
CA VAL A 125 -2.36 1.39 1.25
C VAL A 125 -1.94 0.81 -0.09
N ALA A 126 -0.64 0.78 -0.39
CA ALA A 126 -0.15 0.34 -1.69
C ALA A 126 -0.17 -1.20 -1.78
N LEU A 127 -0.78 -1.73 -2.85
CA LEU A 127 -0.94 -3.18 -3.03
C LEU A 127 0.42 -3.91 -3.08
N GLU A 128 1.43 -3.31 -3.71
CA GLU A 128 2.78 -3.86 -3.82
C GLU A 128 3.55 -3.88 -2.48
N ARG A 129 3.06 -3.17 -1.46
CA ARG A 129 3.73 -3.05 -0.16
C ARG A 129 3.11 -3.95 0.91
N VAL A 130 2.12 -4.77 0.58
CA VAL A 130 1.35 -5.63 1.49
C VAL A 130 1.07 -7.00 0.87
N ASN A 131 0.68 -7.96 1.70
CA ASN A 131 0.19 -9.27 1.27
C ASN A 131 -1.34 -9.35 1.43
N HIS A 132 -1.97 -10.31 0.75
CA HIS A 132 -3.40 -10.56 0.82
C HIS A 132 -3.69 -12.02 1.17
N ALA A 133 -4.55 -12.24 2.17
CA ALA A 133 -4.93 -13.58 2.65
C ALA A 133 -6.44 -13.69 2.89
#